data_AF-A0A8E8L8A4-F1
#
_entry.id   AF-A0A8E8L8A4-F1
#
_cell.length_a   1.000
_cell.length_b   1.000
_cell.length_c   1.000
_cell.angle_alpha   90.00
_cell.angle_beta   90.00
_cell.angle_gamma   90.00
#
_symmetry.space_group_name_H-M   'P 1'
#
loop_
_entity.id
_entity.type
_entity.pdbx_description
1 polymer ?
#
loop_
_entity_poly.entity_id
_entity_poly.type
_entity_poly.pdbx_seq_one_letter_code
_entity_poly.pdbx_strand_id
1 'polypeptide(L)'
;MKPQILKENKNKSGIYKFVNKLSGSFYIGSAKNLRTLIYSYLQLSILLKGKNNSIITRALIKYGYSNFSLEILEYCDVSKLLEREQYYFDLLEPDYNIAKVAGYTIGIPRSEEFKNKLSELRKGKVHKEETKLLMSQIHLGANNSMFGKKHTDQTKELIRLSKVGKVLDTKTKNAISASNGTPIFLYALCSDCSTDKYCLVKQFVSFREAGKYLNMSHSNVSRYLKSGNLISRRDGKYKLTISSLEN
;
A
#
# COMPACT_ATOMS: atom_id res chain seq x y z
N MET A 1 -27.76 -16.33 42.36
CA MET A 1 -26.41 -16.57 41.79
C MET A 1 -25.55 -15.31 41.63
N LYS A 2 -26.02 -14.23 40.99
CA LYS A 2 -25.17 -13.07 40.61
C LYS A 2 -24.58 -12.19 41.74
N PRO A 3 -25.21 -11.98 42.92
CA PRO A 3 -24.66 -11.08 43.94
C PRO A 3 -23.50 -11.67 44.76
N GLN A 4 -23.56 -12.99 45.01
CA GLN A 4 -22.62 -13.70 45.89
C GLN A 4 -21.20 -13.69 45.31
N ILE A 5 -21.07 -14.07 44.03
CA ILE A 5 -19.78 -14.10 43.32
C ILE A 5 -19.15 -12.70 43.22
N LEU A 6 -19.97 -11.64 43.07
CA LEU A 6 -19.49 -10.26 43.06
C LEU A 6 -18.97 -9.83 44.44
N LYS A 7 -19.59 -10.31 45.52
CA LYS A 7 -19.16 -10.03 46.90
C LYS A 7 -17.87 -10.78 47.23
N GLU A 8 -17.77 -12.05 46.84
CA GLU A 8 -16.61 -12.92 47.07
C GLU A 8 -15.35 -12.45 46.34
N ASN A 9 -15.51 -11.78 45.20
CA ASN A 9 -14.42 -11.27 44.36
C ASN A 9 -14.12 -9.78 44.57
N LYS A 10 -14.67 -9.16 45.62
CA LYS A 10 -14.43 -7.75 45.93
C LYS A 10 -12.95 -7.52 46.24
N ASN A 11 -12.33 -6.59 45.51
CA ASN A 11 -10.91 -6.19 45.65
C ASN A 11 -9.91 -7.34 45.44
N LYS A 12 -10.30 -8.41 44.77
CA LYS A 12 -9.40 -9.51 44.40
C LYS A 12 -8.91 -9.33 42.97
N SER A 13 -7.61 -9.54 42.77
CA SER A 13 -6.99 -9.72 41.45
C SER A 13 -6.73 -11.20 41.19
N GLY A 14 -6.63 -11.57 39.92
CA GLY A 14 -6.35 -12.95 39.56
C GLY A 14 -6.49 -13.27 38.08
N ILE A 15 -6.29 -14.55 37.77
CA ILE A 15 -6.46 -15.15 36.45
C ILE A 15 -7.81 -15.85 36.38
N TYR A 16 -8.51 -15.64 35.27
CA TYR A 16 -9.82 -16.22 35.02
C TYR A 16 -9.88 -16.92 33.66
N LYS A 17 -10.81 -17.85 33.53
CA LYS A 17 -11.08 -18.64 32.34
C LYS A 17 -12.55 -18.54 31.97
N PHE A 18 -12.85 -18.16 30.74
CA PHE A 18 -14.19 -18.31 30.16
C PHE A 18 -14.24 -19.55 29.29
N VAL A 19 -15.16 -20.46 29.56
CA VAL A 19 -15.32 -21.70 28.77
C VAL A 19 -16.65 -21.64 28.02
N ASN A 20 -16.61 -21.84 26.71
CA ASN A 20 -17.81 -22.01 25.90
C ASN A 20 -18.33 -23.44 26.13
N LYS A 21 -19.50 -23.56 26.76
CA LYS A 21 -20.15 -24.85 27.06
C LYS A 21 -20.56 -25.63 25.81
N LEU A 22 -20.71 -24.96 24.67
CA LEU A 22 -21.10 -25.59 23.41
C LEU A 22 -19.91 -26.26 22.70
N SER A 23 -18.76 -25.58 22.68
CA SER A 23 -17.58 -26.06 21.94
C SER A 23 -16.47 -26.61 22.82
N GLY A 24 -16.51 -26.36 24.13
CA GLY A 24 -15.39 -26.60 25.05
C GLY A 24 -14.26 -25.57 24.96
N SER A 25 -14.25 -24.75 23.90
CA SER A 25 -13.20 -23.76 23.67
C SER A 25 -13.18 -22.68 24.73
N PHE A 26 -12.00 -22.16 25.08
CA PHE A 26 -11.88 -21.24 26.20
C PHE A 26 -10.93 -20.07 25.97
N TYR A 27 -11.13 -19.05 26.80
CA TYR A 27 -10.36 -17.82 26.86
C TYR A 27 -9.75 -17.68 28.24
N ILE A 28 -8.50 -17.25 28.32
CA ILE A 28 -7.81 -16.95 29.57
C ILE A 28 -7.49 -15.46 29.60
N GLY A 29 -7.73 -14.83 30.76
CA GLY A 29 -7.37 -13.45 30.98
C GLY A 29 -7.01 -13.16 32.43
N SER A 30 -6.43 -11.99 32.64
CA SER A 30 -6.08 -11.47 33.95
C SER A 30 -6.92 -10.23 34.31
N ALA A 31 -7.18 -10.01 35.59
CA ALA A 31 -7.86 -8.80 36.06
C ALA A 31 -7.28 -8.27 37.36
N LYS A 32 -7.08 -6.95 37.41
CA LYS A 32 -6.73 -6.23 38.64
C LYS A 32 -7.87 -6.20 39.66
N ASN A 33 -9.11 -6.27 39.17
CA ASN A 33 -10.29 -6.33 40.01
C ASN A 33 -11.33 -7.27 39.37
N LEU A 34 -11.40 -8.48 39.89
CA LEU A 34 -12.28 -9.55 39.40
C LEU A 34 -13.75 -9.17 39.53
N ARG A 35 -14.17 -8.48 40.61
CA ARG A 35 -15.56 -8.00 40.73
C ARG A 35 -15.95 -7.07 39.58
N THR A 36 -15.11 -6.08 39.26
CA THR A 36 -15.38 -5.13 38.17
C THR A 36 -15.44 -5.85 36.82
N LEU A 37 -14.53 -6.80 36.60
CA LEU A 37 -14.50 -7.64 35.41
C LEU A 37 -15.79 -8.46 35.28
N ILE A 38 -16.15 -9.24 36.30
CA ILE A 38 -17.36 -10.09 36.32
C ILE A 38 -18.60 -9.25 36.05
N TYR A 39 -18.72 -8.08 36.69
CA TYR A 39 -19.83 -7.16 36.46
C TYR A 39 -19.92 -6.74 34.99
N SER A 40 -18.78 -6.40 34.37
CA SER A 40 -18.75 -5.96 32.97
C SER A 40 -19.23 -7.04 31.99
N TYR A 41 -18.92 -8.32 32.25
CA TYR A 41 -19.35 -9.43 31.40
C TYR A 41 -20.79 -9.89 31.65
N LEU A 42 -21.32 -9.67 32.86
CA LEU A 42 -22.71 -10.01 33.18
C LEU A 42 -23.73 -9.02 32.61
N GLN A 43 -23.28 -7.86 32.12
CA GLN A 43 -24.17 -6.79 31.66
C GLN A 43 -24.07 -6.59 30.14
N LEU A 44 -25.10 -7.02 29.43
CA LEU A 44 -25.16 -6.97 27.96
C LEU A 44 -24.99 -5.54 27.41
N SER A 45 -25.55 -4.53 28.10
CA SER A 45 -25.42 -3.13 27.67
C SER A 45 -23.97 -2.62 27.75
N ILE A 46 -23.12 -3.18 28.60
CA ILE A 46 -21.69 -2.87 28.66
C ILE A 46 -20.96 -3.54 27.50
N LEU A 47 -21.28 -4.81 27.22
CA LEU A 47 -20.68 -5.56 26.10
C LEU A 47 -20.97 -4.90 24.74
N LEU A 48 -22.19 -4.39 24.55
CA LEU A 48 -22.62 -3.76 23.29
C LEU A 48 -22.07 -2.34 23.10
N LYS A 49 -21.63 -1.64 24.16
CA LYS A 49 -21.08 -0.27 24.07
C LYS A 49 -19.69 -0.18 23.42
N GLY A 50 -19.10 -1.30 22.97
CA GLY A 50 -17.94 -1.30 22.09
C GLY A 50 -16.59 -0.87 22.69
N LYS A 51 -16.55 -0.37 23.94
CA LYS A 51 -15.29 0.01 24.62
C LYS A 51 -14.27 -1.13 24.73
N ASN A 52 -14.75 -2.37 24.83
CA ASN A 52 -13.93 -3.57 24.93
C ASN A 52 -14.23 -4.54 23.77
N ASN A 53 -13.80 -4.20 22.56
CA ASN A 53 -13.90 -5.07 21.36
C ASN A 53 -12.91 -6.25 21.41
N SER A 54 -12.81 -6.91 22.56
CA SER A 54 -11.98 -8.08 22.77
C SER A 54 -12.58 -9.29 22.04
N ILE A 55 -11.74 -10.30 21.76
CA ILE A 55 -12.19 -11.55 21.15
C ILE A 55 -13.27 -12.25 22.00
N ILE A 56 -13.10 -12.29 23.33
CA ILE A 56 -14.06 -12.90 24.23
C ILE A 56 -15.38 -12.13 24.28
N THR A 57 -15.37 -10.79 24.25
CA THR A 57 -16.60 -9.99 24.16
C THR A 57 -17.41 -10.35 22.91
N ARG A 58 -16.73 -10.48 21.75
CA ARG A 58 -17.38 -10.87 20.49
C ARG A 58 -17.93 -12.29 20.56
N ALA A 59 -17.20 -13.23 21.17
CA ALA A 59 -17.65 -14.60 21.35
C ALA A 59 -18.89 -14.68 22.27
N LEU A 60 -18.88 -13.95 23.40
CA LEU A 60 -20.00 -13.88 24.34
C LEU A 60 -21.28 -13.32 23.68
N ILE A 61 -21.15 -12.31 22.82
CA ILE A 61 -22.28 -11.76 22.06
C ILE A 61 -22.76 -12.76 21.00
N LYS A 62 -21.84 -13.37 20.25
CA LYS A 62 -22.16 -14.26 19.13
C LYS A 62 -22.84 -15.56 19.57
N TYR A 63 -22.33 -16.19 20.63
CA TYR A 63 -22.81 -17.50 21.09
C TYR A 63 -23.72 -17.40 22.32
N GLY A 64 -23.93 -16.19 22.86
CA GLY A 64 -24.75 -15.94 24.04
C GLY A 64 -24.02 -16.20 25.35
N TYR A 65 -24.04 -15.24 26.27
CA TYR A 65 -23.31 -15.31 27.54
C TYR A 65 -23.75 -16.48 28.46
N SER A 66 -25.00 -16.97 28.33
CA SER A 66 -25.51 -18.13 29.09
C SER A 66 -24.76 -19.42 28.77
N ASN A 67 -24.23 -19.50 27.54
CA ASN A 67 -23.46 -20.63 27.04
C ASN A 67 -21.98 -20.55 27.45
N PHE A 68 -21.59 -19.60 28.30
CA PHE A 68 -20.27 -19.53 28.89
C PHE A 68 -20.32 -19.83 30.40
N SER A 69 -19.28 -20.49 30.90
CA SER A 69 -18.94 -20.50 32.34
C SER A 69 -17.73 -19.60 32.58
N LEU A 70 -17.67 -19.02 33.78
CA LEU A 70 -16.52 -18.27 34.26
C LEU A 70 -15.92 -19.03 35.45
N GLU A 71 -14.63 -19.30 35.36
CA GLU A 71 -13.84 -19.97 36.38
C GLU A 71 -12.70 -19.04 36.81
N ILE A 72 -12.44 -18.94 38.12
CA ILE A 72 -11.25 -18.25 38.64
C ILE A 72 -10.17 -19.32 38.80
N LEU A 73 -9.09 -19.21 38.02
CA LEU A 73 -8.00 -20.18 38.03
C LEU A 73 -7.06 -19.93 39.21
N GLU A 74 -6.76 -18.65 39.47
CA GLU A 74 -5.82 -18.26 40.52
C GLU A 74 -6.12 -16.85 41.02
N TYR A 75 -6.04 -16.64 42.34
CA TYR A 75 -5.94 -15.30 42.92
C TYR A 75 -4.47 -14.96 43.11
N CYS A 76 -4.03 -13.84 42.56
CA CYS A 76 -2.64 -13.42 42.65
C CYS A 76 -2.53 -11.89 42.69
N ASP A 77 -1.38 -11.39 43.14
CA ASP A 77 -1.10 -9.96 43.20
C ASP A 77 -1.09 -9.33 41.81
N VAL A 78 -1.45 -8.05 41.74
CA VAL A 78 -1.50 -7.29 40.49
C VAL A 78 -0.16 -7.27 39.76
N SER A 79 0.97 -7.32 40.49
CA SER A 79 2.32 -7.36 39.92
C SER A 79 2.63 -8.66 39.19
N LYS A 80 1.97 -9.76 39.54
CA LYS A 80 2.21 -11.10 38.97
C LYS A 80 1.25 -11.48 37.85
N LEU A 81 0.23 -10.66 37.58
CA LEU A 81 -0.84 -11.01 36.63
C LEU A 81 -0.33 -11.40 35.25
N LEU A 82 0.64 -10.67 34.70
CA LEU A 82 1.16 -10.93 33.36
C LEU A 82 1.95 -12.25 33.30
N GLU A 83 2.79 -12.50 34.31
CA GLU A 83 3.56 -13.75 34.45
C GLU A 83 2.62 -14.96 34.58
N ARG A 84 1.60 -14.85 35.44
CA ARG A 84 0.63 -15.94 35.65
C ARG A 84 -0.28 -16.14 34.45
N GLU A 85 -0.65 -15.09 33.72
CA GLU A 85 -1.39 -15.20 32.47
C GLU A 85 -0.59 -15.98 31.41
N GLN A 86 0.70 -15.70 31.26
CA GLN A 86 1.59 -16.47 30.37
C GLN A 86 1.70 -17.93 30.82
N TYR A 87 1.90 -18.18 32.12
CA TYR A 87 1.95 -19.54 32.67
C TYR A 87 0.73 -20.38 32.25
N TYR A 88 -0.46 -19.80 32.32
CA TYR A 88 -1.69 -20.49 31.91
C TYR A 88 -1.88 -20.57 30.39
N PHE A 89 -1.32 -19.65 29.60
CA PHE A 89 -1.29 -19.79 28.14
C PHE A 89 -0.44 -21.00 27.74
N ASP A 90 0.72 -21.16 28.35
CA ASP A 90 1.65 -22.25 28.05
C ASP A 90 1.13 -23.60 28.59
N LEU A 91 0.46 -23.59 29.74
CA LEU A 91 -0.08 -24.80 30.36
C LEU A 91 -1.35 -25.32 29.66
N LEU A 92 -2.24 -24.44 29.23
CA LEU A 92 -3.59 -24.80 28.78
C LEU A 92 -3.82 -24.58 27.29
N GLU A 93 -3.02 -23.77 26.61
CA GLU A 93 -3.15 -23.46 25.18
C GLU A 93 -4.57 -22.97 24.77
N PRO A 94 -5.04 -21.81 25.29
CA PRO A 94 -6.40 -21.32 25.06
C PRO A 94 -6.74 -21.02 23.60
N ASP A 95 -7.91 -21.47 23.14
CA ASP A 95 -8.36 -21.31 21.73
C ASP A 95 -8.69 -19.87 21.34
N TYR A 96 -9.33 -19.12 22.24
CA TYR A 96 -9.81 -17.77 21.91
C TYR A 96 -8.68 -16.72 21.95
N ASN A 97 -7.59 -16.99 22.67
CA ASN A 97 -6.47 -16.06 22.79
C ASN A 97 -5.61 -16.11 21.52
N ILE A 98 -5.74 -15.08 20.67
CA ILE A 98 -5.01 -15.02 19.39
C ILE A 98 -3.50 -14.84 19.60
N ALA A 99 -3.12 -14.09 20.64
CA ALA A 99 -1.73 -13.89 21.00
C ALA A 99 -1.21 -15.05 21.84
N LYS A 100 -0.07 -15.63 21.44
CA LYS A 100 0.64 -16.65 22.22
C LYS A 100 1.40 -16.06 23.42
N VAL A 101 1.73 -14.77 23.35
CA VAL A 101 2.43 -14.05 24.42
C VAL A 101 1.44 -13.12 25.12
N ALA A 102 1.29 -13.28 26.42
CA ALA A 102 0.45 -12.45 27.27
C ALA A 102 0.87 -10.97 27.16
N GLY A 103 -0.11 -10.07 27.10
CA GLY A 103 0.12 -8.63 26.98
C GLY A 103 0.69 -8.13 25.64
N TYR A 104 1.07 -9.00 24.69
CA TYR A 104 1.68 -8.60 23.42
C TYR A 104 0.87 -9.04 22.20
N THR A 105 0.29 -8.05 21.49
CA THR A 105 -0.50 -8.30 20.25
C THR A 105 0.15 -7.74 19.00
N ILE A 106 1.29 -7.06 19.13
CA ILE A 106 2.03 -6.45 18.03
C ILE A 106 2.71 -7.56 17.22
N GLY A 107 2.74 -7.43 15.90
CA GLY A 107 3.43 -8.37 15.01
C GLY A 107 2.68 -9.66 14.70
N ILE A 108 1.50 -9.90 15.29
CA ILE A 108 0.68 -11.07 14.94
C ILE A 108 0.19 -10.92 13.49
N PRO A 109 0.52 -11.87 12.59
CA PRO A 109 0.06 -11.80 11.21
C PRO A 109 -1.46 -11.89 11.17
N ARG A 110 -2.09 -10.98 10.44
CA ARG A 110 -3.54 -11.03 10.22
C ARG A 110 -3.88 -12.11 9.20
N SER A 111 -5.09 -12.67 9.31
CA SER A 111 -5.60 -13.64 8.33
C SER A 111 -5.64 -13.03 6.92
N GLU A 112 -5.51 -13.88 5.90
CA GLU A 112 -5.60 -13.45 4.50
C GLU A 112 -6.94 -12.80 4.18
N GLU A 113 -8.04 -13.33 4.73
CA GLU A 113 -9.37 -12.73 4.61
C GLU A 113 -9.39 -11.27 5.11
N PHE A 114 -8.77 -11.00 6.26
CA PHE A 114 -8.70 -9.65 6.80
C PHE A 114 -7.82 -8.73 5.93
N LYS A 115 -6.68 -9.23 5.45
CA LYS A 115 -5.79 -8.48 4.53
C LYS A 115 -6.55 -8.11 3.26
N ASN A 116 -7.30 -9.04 2.67
CA ASN A 116 -8.10 -8.81 1.48
C ASN A 116 -9.20 -7.77 1.73
N LYS A 117 -9.95 -7.89 2.81
CA LYS A 117 -10.99 -6.91 3.17
C LYS A 117 -10.39 -5.51 3.37
N LEU A 118 -9.24 -5.41 4.03
CA LEU A 118 -8.54 -4.13 4.22
C LEU A 118 -8.03 -3.56 2.90
N SER A 119 -7.55 -4.43 1.99
CA SER A 119 -7.12 -4.06 0.64
C SER A 119 -8.28 -3.46 -0.15
N GLU A 120 -9.42 -4.16 -0.21
CA GLU A 120 -10.63 -3.69 -0.91
C GLU A 120 -11.14 -2.36 -0.34
N LEU A 121 -11.11 -2.17 0.98
CA LEU A 121 -11.48 -0.89 1.63
C LEU A 121 -10.55 0.29 1.31
N ARG A 122 -9.32 0.01 0.85
CA ARG A 122 -8.31 1.03 0.50
C ARG A 122 -8.22 1.25 -1.00
N LYS A 123 -8.61 0.26 -1.79
CA LYS A 123 -8.57 0.30 -3.25
C LYS A 123 -9.38 1.48 -3.77
N GLY A 124 -8.79 2.24 -4.70
CA GLY A 124 -9.42 3.42 -5.31
C GLY A 124 -9.51 4.66 -4.42
N LYS A 125 -9.04 4.63 -3.16
CA LYS A 125 -8.97 5.84 -2.35
C LYS A 125 -7.85 6.75 -2.85
N VAL A 126 -8.23 7.97 -3.20
CA VAL A 126 -7.30 9.01 -3.66
C VAL A 126 -7.06 9.99 -2.51
N HIS A 127 -5.82 10.40 -2.33
CA HIS A 127 -5.48 11.46 -1.38
C HIS A 127 -6.12 12.79 -1.79
N LYS A 128 -6.46 13.64 -0.82
CA LYS A 128 -6.89 15.02 -1.10
C LYS A 128 -5.78 15.77 -1.82
N GLU A 129 -6.14 16.75 -2.66
CA GLU A 129 -5.16 17.54 -3.42
C GLU A 129 -4.13 18.23 -2.52
N GLU A 130 -4.57 18.83 -1.42
CA GLU A 130 -3.68 19.43 -0.41
C GLU A 130 -2.64 18.42 0.11
N THR A 131 -3.07 17.18 0.39
CA THR A 131 -2.18 16.11 0.85
C THR A 131 -1.21 15.68 -0.24
N LYS A 132 -1.65 15.59 -1.50
CA LYS A 132 -0.76 15.28 -2.63
C LYS A 132 0.31 16.35 -2.82
N LEU A 133 -0.07 17.62 -2.70
CA LEU A 133 0.86 18.74 -2.79
C LEU A 133 1.89 18.70 -1.66
N LEU A 134 1.46 18.49 -0.41
CA LEU A 134 2.38 18.36 0.72
C LEU A 134 3.34 17.18 0.54
N MET A 135 2.82 16.02 0.13
CA MET A 135 3.66 14.86 -0.17
C MET A 135 4.66 15.19 -1.28
N SER A 136 4.23 15.86 -2.34
CA SER A 136 5.12 16.30 -3.42
C SER A 136 6.25 17.21 -2.90
N GLN A 137 5.91 18.23 -2.10
CA GLN A 137 6.87 19.18 -1.54
C GLN A 137 7.94 18.53 -0.66
N ILE A 138 7.59 17.49 0.09
CA ILE A 138 8.54 16.74 0.93
C ILE A 138 9.58 16.02 0.08
N HIS A 139 9.23 15.58 -1.13
CA HIS A 139 10.13 14.82 -1.99
C HIS A 139 10.93 15.69 -2.98
N LEU A 140 10.73 17.01 -2.97
CA LEU A 140 11.39 17.96 -3.86
C LEU A 140 12.60 18.62 -3.19
N GLY A 141 13.66 18.82 -3.98
CA GLY A 141 14.83 19.60 -3.58
C GLY A 141 15.42 19.13 -2.24
N ALA A 142 15.83 20.09 -1.41
CA ALA A 142 16.49 19.86 -0.12
C ALA A 142 15.61 19.15 0.93
N ASN A 143 14.29 19.13 0.76
CA ASN A 143 13.39 18.39 1.67
C ASN A 143 13.53 16.88 1.51
N ASN A 144 13.94 16.43 0.32
CA ASN A 144 14.18 15.02 0.06
C ASN A 144 15.40 14.57 0.86
N SER A 145 15.23 13.53 1.68
CA SER A 145 16.30 12.99 2.52
C SER A 145 17.53 12.48 1.74
N MET A 146 17.36 12.22 0.44
CA MET A 146 18.43 11.81 -0.48
C MET A 146 19.00 12.97 -1.30
N PHE A 147 18.53 14.21 -1.11
CA PHE A 147 19.06 15.37 -1.81
C PHE A 147 20.55 15.58 -1.51
N GLY A 148 21.35 15.79 -2.55
CA GLY A 148 22.81 15.96 -2.44
C GLY A 148 23.59 14.68 -2.09
N LYS A 149 22.92 13.57 -1.76
CA LYS A 149 23.58 12.29 -1.47
C LYS A 149 23.83 11.51 -2.76
N LYS A 150 24.97 10.81 -2.82
CA LYS A 150 25.29 9.87 -3.90
C LYS A 150 25.13 8.44 -3.41
N HIS A 151 24.65 7.55 -4.28
CA HIS A 151 24.69 6.12 -4.00
C HIS A 151 26.14 5.63 -3.92
N THR A 152 26.37 4.65 -3.05
CA THR A 152 27.62 3.89 -3.01
C THR A 152 27.79 3.08 -4.31
N ASP A 153 29.03 2.75 -4.65
CA ASP A 153 29.30 2.00 -5.88
C ASP A 153 28.71 0.59 -5.84
N GLN A 154 28.67 -0.03 -4.66
CA GLN A 154 27.94 -1.29 -4.44
C GLN A 154 26.45 -1.15 -4.81
N THR A 155 25.77 -0.10 -4.35
CA THR A 155 24.35 0.13 -4.67
C THR A 155 24.15 0.43 -6.15
N LYS A 156 25.06 1.19 -6.80
CA LYS A 156 25.00 1.42 -8.25
C LYS A 156 25.11 0.11 -9.02
N GLU A 157 25.97 -0.80 -8.59
CA GLU A 157 26.14 -2.10 -9.23
C GLU A 157 24.90 -2.98 -9.07
N LEU A 158 24.28 -3.01 -7.88
CA LEU A 158 23.01 -3.68 -7.67
C LEU A 158 21.89 -3.14 -8.58
N ILE A 159 21.82 -1.81 -8.72
CA ILE A 159 20.87 -1.16 -9.63
C ILE A 159 21.15 -1.58 -11.08
N ARG A 160 22.43 -1.62 -11.49
CA ARG A 160 22.83 -2.04 -12.85
C ARG A 160 22.39 -3.48 -13.10
N LEU A 161 22.76 -4.42 -12.22
CA LEU A 161 22.40 -5.84 -12.32
C LEU A 161 20.89 -6.02 -12.42
N SER A 162 20.11 -5.27 -11.63
CA SER A 162 18.64 -5.34 -11.67
C SER A 162 18.01 -4.93 -13.01
N LYS A 163 18.73 -4.16 -13.84
CA LYS A 163 18.28 -3.63 -15.14
C LYS A 163 18.83 -4.40 -16.33
N VAL A 164 19.96 -5.09 -16.19
CA VAL A 164 20.56 -5.88 -17.26
C VAL A 164 19.55 -6.92 -17.76
N GLY A 165 19.38 -7.00 -19.09
CA GLY A 165 18.46 -7.94 -19.74
C GLY A 165 16.98 -7.55 -19.72
N LYS A 166 16.58 -6.50 -18.98
CA LYS A 166 15.18 -6.03 -18.99
C LYS A 166 14.92 -5.17 -20.23
N VAL A 167 14.20 -5.72 -21.19
CA VAL A 167 13.73 -5.00 -22.38
C VAL A 167 12.25 -4.65 -22.19
N LEU A 168 11.92 -3.36 -22.30
CA LEU A 168 10.53 -2.92 -22.30
C LEU A 168 9.80 -3.49 -23.53
N ASP A 169 8.57 -3.96 -23.31
CA ASP A 169 7.69 -4.40 -24.37
C ASP A 169 7.43 -3.27 -25.39
N THR A 170 7.16 -3.66 -26.64
CA THR A 170 6.91 -2.73 -27.75
C THR A 170 5.70 -1.84 -27.50
N LYS A 171 4.60 -2.39 -26.92
CA LYS A 171 3.40 -1.61 -26.59
C LYS A 171 3.71 -0.54 -25.55
N THR A 172 4.46 -0.91 -24.50
CA THR A 172 4.88 0.03 -23.46
C THR A 172 5.80 1.12 -24.01
N LYS A 173 6.77 0.75 -24.87
CA LYS A 173 7.66 1.73 -25.53
C LYS A 173 6.87 2.74 -26.38
N ASN A 174 5.86 2.28 -27.10
CA ASN A 174 5.02 3.13 -27.93
C ASN A 174 4.17 4.07 -27.07
N ALA A 175 3.57 3.57 -25.98
CA ALA A 175 2.79 4.41 -25.05
C ALA A 175 3.65 5.52 -24.41
N ILE A 176 4.90 5.20 -24.00
CA ILE A 176 5.85 6.19 -23.48
C ILE A 176 6.18 7.23 -24.57
N SER A 177 6.41 6.79 -25.81
CA SER A 177 6.71 7.68 -26.93
C SER A 177 5.54 8.59 -27.29
N ALA A 178 4.30 8.11 -27.17
CA ALA A 178 3.12 8.93 -27.39
C ALA A 178 2.90 9.97 -26.28
N SER A 179 3.18 9.62 -25.03
CA SER A 179 2.98 10.52 -23.88
C SER A 179 4.09 11.57 -23.73
N ASN A 180 5.34 11.18 -23.99
CA ASN A 180 6.52 12.01 -23.68
C ASN A 180 7.32 12.41 -24.92
N GLY A 181 6.95 11.90 -26.10
CA GLY A 181 7.66 12.17 -27.34
C GLY A 181 7.37 13.58 -27.86
N THR A 182 8.38 14.17 -28.49
CA THR A 182 8.23 15.42 -29.21
C THR A 182 7.72 15.13 -30.62
N PRO A 183 6.55 15.68 -31.02
CA PRO A 183 6.04 15.47 -32.35
C PRO A 183 6.94 16.14 -33.40
N ILE A 184 7.07 15.50 -34.56
CA ILE A 184 7.88 15.99 -35.68
C ILE A 184 7.07 15.90 -36.95
N PHE A 185 7.06 16.98 -37.70
CA PHE A 185 6.37 17.11 -38.98
C PHE A 185 7.39 17.10 -40.11
N LEU A 186 7.14 16.28 -41.13
CA LEU A 186 7.93 16.20 -42.35
C LEU A 186 7.13 16.80 -43.50
N TYR A 187 7.67 17.82 -44.13
CA TYR A 187 7.09 18.49 -45.28
C TYR A 187 7.94 18.26 -46.52
N ALA A 188 7.31 18.05 -47.68
CA ALA A 188 7.97 18.04 -48.98
C ALA A 188 7.82 19.41 -49.64
N LEU A 189 8.86 19.86 -50.34
CA LEU A 189 8.80 21.04 -51.19
C LEU A 189 8.11 20.66 -52.52
N CYS A 190 7.01 21.34 -52.86
CA CYS A 190 6.25 21.08 -54.07
C CYS A 190 6.96 21.75 -55.28
N SER A 191 7.35 20.97 -56.31
CA SER A 191 8.17 21.42 -57.45
C SER A 191 7.42 22.19 -58.54
N ASP A 192 6.09 22.13 -58.52
CA ASP A 192 5.25 22.47 -59.68
C ASP A 192 4.47 23.79 -59.51
N CYS A 193 4.73 24.56 -58.45
CA CYS A 193 4.08 25.84 -58.18
C CYS A 193 5.09 26.98 -58.10
N SER A 194 4.73 28.13 -58.68
CA SER A 194 5.51 29.38 -58.70
C SER A 194 5.71 30.04 -57.32
N THR A 195 5.39 29.34 -56.23
CA THR A 195 5.57 29.74 -54.83
C THR A 195 6.07 28.52 -54.04
N ASP A 196 7.05 28.73 -53.16
CA ASP A 196 7.65 27.72 -52.26
C ASP A 196 6.60 27.11 -51.30
N LYS A 197 5.75 26.23 -51.82
CA LYS A 197 4.68 25.59 -51.05
C LYS A 197 5.18 24.30 -50.41
N TYR A 198 4.95 24.16 -49.10
CA TYR A 198 5.29 22.96 -48.34
C TYR A 198 4.05 22.08 -48.16
N CYS A 199 4.23 20.80 -48.43
CA CYS A 199 3.15 19.81 -48.47
C CYS A 199 3.43 18.78 -47.35
N LEU A 200 2.53 18.66 -46.35
CA LEU A 200 2.75 17.76 -45.20
C LEU A 200 2.76 16.31 -45.68
N VAL A 201 3.87 15.62 -45.44
CA VAL A 201 4.05 14.21 -45.80
C VAL A 201 3.61 13.32 -44.65
N LYS A 202 4.14 13.57 -43.45
CA LYS A 202 3.90 12.71 -42.29
C LYS A 202 4.21 13.41 -40.97
N GLN A 203 3.48 13.01 -39.93
CA GLN A 203 3.77 13.35 -38.54
C GLN A 203 4.31 12.11 -37.80
N PHE A 204 5.28 12.33 -36.93
CA PHE A 204 5.89 11.33 -36.06
C PHE A 204 5.72 11.71 -34.60
N VAL A 205 5.64 10.72 -33.70
CA VAL A 205 5.57 10.96 -32.25
C VAL A 205 6.95 11.21 -31.63
N SER A 206 8.04 10.89 -32.33
CA SER A 206 9.40 11.10 -31.82
C SER A 206 10.49 11.21 -32.90
N PHE A 207 11.64 11.79 -32.53
CA PHE A 207 12.87 11.83 -33.35
C PHE A 207 13.34 10.46 -33.82
N ARG A 208 13.18 9.41 -32.99
CA ARG A 208 13.60 8.06 -33.36
C ARG A 208 12.69 7.45 -34.41
N GLU A 209 11.39 7.71 -34.33
CA GLU A 209 10.44 7.27 -35.34
C GLU A 209 10.68 7.97 -36.68
N ALA A 210 10.84 9.30 -36.65
CA ALA A 210 11.21 10.08 -37.83
C ALA A 210 12.54 9.59 -38.43
N GLY A 211 13.54 9.31 -37.58
CA GLY A 211 14.84 8.80 -38.02
C GLY A 211 14.74 7.43 -38.70
N LYS A 212 13.94 6.51 -38.16
CA LYS A 212 13.67 5.22 -38.80
C LYS A 212 13.03 5.38 -40.18
N TYR A 213 12.02 6.23 -40.29
CA TYR A 213 11.34 6.50 -41.56
C TYR A 213 12.29 7.12 -42.59
N LEU A 214 13.11 8.07 -42.14
CA LEU A 214 14.13 8.73 -42.95
C LEU A 214 15.44 7.95 -43.04
N ASN A 215 15.51 6.70 -42.60
CA ASN A 215 16.73 5.89 -42.61
C ASN A 215 18.00 6.66 -42.14
N MET A 216 17.88 7.42 -41.06
CA MET A 216 18.95 8.22 -40.49
C MET A 216 18.90 8.20 -38.96
N SER A 217 20.01 8.56 -38.32
CA SER A 217 20.04 8.65 -36.86
C SER A 217 19.11 9.74 -36.35
N HIS A 218 18.50 9.52 -35.19
CA HIS A 218 17.69 10.54 -34.50
C HIS A 218 18.49 11.84 -34.24
N SER A 219 19.82 11.73 -34.07
CA SER A 219 20.73 12.86 -33.96
C SER A 219 20.79 13.69 -35.24
N ASN A 220 20.81 13.05 -36.41
CA ASN A 220 20.76 13.75 -37.70
C ASN A 220 19.41 14.45 -37.92
N VAL A 221 18.30 13.79 -37.58
CA VAL A 221 16.96 14.41 -37.60
C VAL A 221 16.95 15.68 -36.74
N SER A 222 17.50 15.62 -35.53
CA SER A 222 17.62 16.78 -34.63
C SER A 222 18.51 17.87 -35.24
N ARG A 223 19.62 17.50 -35.90
CA ARG A 223 20.51 18.46 -36.57
C ARG A 223 19.80 19.22 -37.69
N TYR A 224 19.11 18.52 -38.59
CA TYR A 224 18.36 19.14 -39.68
C TYR A 224 17.29 20.08 -39.15
N LEU A 225 16.54 19.64 -38.14
CA LEU A 225 15.51 20.44 -37.49
C LEU A 225 16.07 21.73 -36.88
N LYS A 226 17.20 21.66 -36.17
CA LYS A 226 17.86 22.85 -35.57
C LYS A 226 18.42 23.80 -36.62
N SER A 227 19.01 23.25 -37.69
CA SER A 227 19.63 24.05 -38.75
C SER A 227 18.61 24.68 -39.71
N GLY A 228 17.38 24.17 -39.76
CA GLY A 228 16.37 24.55 -40.76
C GLY A 228 16.69 24.09 -42.18
N ASN A 229 17.81 23.40 -42.40
CA ASN A 229 18.24 22.94 -43.71
C ASN A 229 17.31 21.87 -44.28
N LEU A 230 17.14 21.90 -45.59
CA LEU A 230 16.37 20.90 -46.32
C LEU A 230 17.16 19.59 -46.44
N ILE A 231 16.47 18.48 -46.23
CA ILE A 231 16.95 17.14 -46.52
C ILE A 231 16.77 16.92 -48.01
N SER A 232 17.86 16.82 -48.76
CA SER A 232 17.81 16.52 -50.20
C SER A 232 17.88 15.02 -50.43
N ARG A 233 16.94 14.48 -51.21
CA ARG A 233 16.89 13.08 -51.64
C ARG A 233 16.58 13.01 -53.14
N ARG A 234 16.68 11.81 -53.71
CA ARG A 234 16.40 11.56 -55.13
C ARG A 234 14.94 11.91 -55.51
N ASP A 235 14.04 11.78 -54.55
CA ASP A 235 12.59 12.00 -54.67
C ASP A 235 12.14 13.43 -54.28
N GLY A 236 13.05 14.29 -53.82
CA GLY A 236 12.73 15.69 -53.54
C GLY A 236 13.49 16.30 -52.37
N LYS A 237 13.06 17.50 -51.96
CA LYS A 237 13.59 18.23 -50.80
C LYS A 237 12.57 18.24 -49.67
N TYR A 238 13.01 17.95 -48.46
CA TYR A 238 12.14 17.84 -47.29
C TYR A 238 12.55 18.77 -46.16
N LYS A 239 11.57 19.31 -45.44
CA LYS A 239 11.75 20.15 -44.26
C LYS A 239 11.18 19.47 -43.03
N LEU A 240 11.88 19.60 -41.90
CA LEU A 240 11.44 19.08 -40.60
C LEU A 240 11.08 20.24 -39.67
N THR A 241 9.95 20.13 -38.96
CA THR A 241 9.52 21.12 -37.96
C THR A 241 8.93 20.44 -36.71
N ILE A 242 8.91 21.15 -35.57
CA ILE A 242 8.27 20.70 -34.32
C ILE A 242 6.81 21.17 -34.23
N SER A 243 6.46 22.23 -34.95
CA SER A 243 5.10 22.75 -35.09
C SER A 243 4.60 22.54 -36.52
N SER A 244 3.28 22.51 -36.68
CA SER A 244 2.67 22.57 -38.00
C SER A 244 3.03 23.89 -38.68
N LEU A 245 3.48 23.81 -39.93
CA LEU A 245 3.48 24.95 -40.84
C LEU A 245 2.02 25.11 -41.29
N GLU A 246 1.30 26.07 -40.69
CA GLU A 246 0.02 26.52 -41.23
C GLU A 246 0.27 27.13 -42.61
N ASN A 247 -0.58 26.80 -43.59
CA ASN A 247 -0.67 27.57 -44.83
C ASN A 247 -1.42 28.87 -44.56
#